data_AF-A0A6M2DPM1-F1
#
_entry.id   AF-A0A6M2DPM1-F1
#
_cell.length_a   1.000
_cell.length_b   1.000
_cell.length_c   1.000
_cell.angle_alpha   90.00
_cell.angle_beta   90.00
_cell.angle_gamma   90.00
#
_symmetry.space_group_name_H-M   'P 1'
#
loop_
_entity.id
_entity.type
_entity.pdbx_description
1 polymer ?
#
loop_
_entity_poly.entity_id
_entity_poly.type
_entity_poly.pdbx_seq_one_letter_code
_entity_poly.pdbx_strand_id
1 'polypeptide(L)'
;MRYVGGCLKSVLEMTLYCVKKSLKVRTNKISKMLRIYNIDIKNVPYQQTDCITQDGKFHPSIANTLSLLNTNLFDICAANFKTITMTMFIYWYEIEEDDCEDNLQYIISSLSYELQELMTANDFKHELFSLLQNFAKKPKTLKEKVRDAPIETVIRCINMKNENQSVWFGKLVENNGLFTNTVIRKVLEKNVMLVDENNIKVILQKLVDTLTYCTIKIEPDEREVMKQLFLKLLKSLRSVDIQIRTVQGFLIQNGATKVLQTDDFDKKLNIVFNKTIVMDNYKLTQMLELVIQNA
;
A
#
# COMPACT_ATOMS: atom_id res chain seq x y z
N MET A 1 -3.88 29.14 8.90
CA MET A 1 -4.29 27.86 9.54
C MET A 1 -3.50 26.65 9.05
N ARG A 2 -3.20 26.51 7.74
CA ARG A 2 -2.32 25.44 7.21
C ARG A 2 -0.94 25.39 7.88
N TYR A 3 -0.29 26.55 8.01
CA TYR A 3 1.02 26.65 8.67
C TYR A 3 1.02 26.10 10.10
N VAL A 4 0.04 26.49 10.92
CA VAL A 4 -0.10 26.04 12.32
C VAL A 4 -0.26 24.51 12.39
N GLY A 5 -1.09 23.93 11.52
CA GLY A 5 -1.26 22.47 11.47
C GLY A 5 0.01 21.76 11.00
N GLY A 6 0.73 22.32 10.03
CA GLY A 6 2.02 21.81 9.58
C GLY A 6 3.07 21.82 10.71
N CYS A 7 3.16 22.92 11.45
CA CYS A 7 4.05 23.02 12.62
C CYS A 7 3.71 21.97 13.68
N LEU A 8 2.42 21.80 14.00
CA LEU A 8 1.99 20.80 14.97
C LEU A 8 2.30 19.38 14.51
N LYS A 9 2.05 19.06 13.24
CA LYS A 9 2.43 17.79 12.62
C LYS A 9 3.93 17.53 12.82
N SER A 10 4.79 18.49 12.48
CA SER A 10 6.24 18.35 12.66
C SER A 10 6.66 18.20 14.13
N VAL A 11 6.03 18.92 15.06
CA VAL A 11 6.30 18.77 16.50
C VAL A 11 5.91 17.38 16.99
N LEU A 12 4.75 16.86 16.57
CA LEU A 12 4.30 15.51 16.89
C LEU A 12 5.25 14.44 16.33
N GLU A 13 5.65 14.55 15.07
CA GLU A 13 6.60 13.64 14.41
C GLU A 13 7.96 13.64 15.12
N MET A 14 8.48 14.82 15.46
CA MET A 14 9.73 14.97 16.22
C MET A 14 9.63 14.35 17.61
N THR A 15 8.56 14.66 18.36
CA THR A 15 8.34 14.10 19.69
C THR A 15 8.24 12.57 19.62
N LEU A 16 7.45 12.03 18.71
CA LEU A 16 7.36 10.58 18.49
C LEU A 16 8.71 9.96 18.17
N TYR A 17 9.47 10.54 17.25
CA TYR A 17 10.80 10.06 16.88
C TYR A 17 11.74 10.05 18.08
N CYS A 18 11.84 11.16 18.82
CA CYS A 18 12.72 11.31 19.96
C CYS A 18 12.35 10.34 21.08
N VAL A 19 11.06 10.23 21.42
CA VAL A 19 10.63 9.33 22.49
C VAL A 19 10.84 7.87 22.09
N LYS A 20 10.45 7.45 20.86
CA LYS A 20 10.75 6.10 20.36
C LYS A 20 12.24 5.79 20.41
N LYS A 21 13.10 6.75 20.05
CA LYS A 21 14.55 6.60 20.11
C LYS A 21 15.04 6.47 21.55
N SER A 22 14.53 7.29 22.48
CA SER A 22 14.84 7.19 23.92
C SER A 22 14.47 5.81 24.49
N LEU A 23 13.32 5.25 24.07
CA LEU A 23 12.86 3.93 24.49
C LEU A 23 13.66 2.79 23.84
N LYS A 24 14.08 2.94 22.58
CA LYS A 24 15.01 2.00 21.92
C LYS A 24 16.37 1.97 22.60
N VAL A 25 16.87 3.14 23.03
CA VAL A 25 18.10 3.22 23.83
C VAL A 25 17.90 2.48 25.16
N ARG A 26 16.74 2.64 25.82
CA ARG A 26 16.38 1.91 27.05
C ARG A 26 16.29 0.38 26.88
N THR A 27 15.83 -0.11 25.73
CA THR A 27 15.55 -1.54 25.48
C THR A 27 16.70 -2.29 24.79
N ASN A 28 17.53 -1.62 23.99
CA ASN A 28 18.75 -2.22 23.46
C ASN A 28 19.75 -2.42 24.61
N LYS A 29 19.83 -3.63 25.16
CA LYS A 29 21.04 -4.07 25.88
C LYS A 29 22.24 -3.74 25.00
N ILE A 30 23.26 -3.10 25.59
CA ILE A 30 24.57 -2.79 24.99
C ILE A 30 25.38 -4.07 24.61
N SER A 31 24.71 -5.22 24.45
CA SER A 31 25.26 -6.50 24.01
C SER A 31 26.01 -6.41 22.67
N LYS A 32 25.65 -5.46 21.78
CA LYS A 32 26.34 -5.28 20.49
C LYS A 32 27.51 -4.31 20.51
N MET A 33 27.51 -3.27 21.35
CA MET A 33 28.59 -2.27 21.32
C MET A 33 29.87 -2.79 22.01
N LEU A 34 29.73 -3.66 23.02
CA LEU A 34 30.85 -4.30 23.72
C LEU A 34 31.51 -5.46 22.94
N ARG A 35 30.85 -6.00 21.89
CA ARG A 35 31.41 -7.11 21.10
C ARG A 35 32.28 -6.66 19.91
N ILE A 36 32.19 -5.40 19.48
CA ILE A 36 32.90 -4.91 18.29
C ILE A 36 34.37 -4.57 18.63
N TYR A 37 34.64 -4.12 19.85
CA TYR A 37 35.99 -3.83 20.30
C TYR A 37 36.37 -4.86 21.35
N ASN A 38 37.01 -5.94 20.91
CA ASN A 38 37.53 -7.06 21.70
C ASN A 38 38.59 -6.58 22.73
N ILE A 39 38.21 -5.67 23.63
CA ILE A 39 39.05 -5.03 24.62
C ILE A 39 38.92 -5.89 25.87
N ASP A 40 39.99 -6.60 26.18
CA ASP A 40 40.13 -7.37 27.41
C ASP A 40 40.17 -6.39 28.59
N ILE A 41 39.12 -6.42 29.43
CA ILE A 41 38.83 -5.44 30.50
C ILE A 41 39.72 -5.68 31.73
N LYS A 42 41.00 -5.97 31.54
CA LYS A 42 41.93 -6.18 32.65
C LYS A 42 42.86 -4.99 32.90
N ASN A 43 43.10 -4.13 31.90
CA ASN A 43 44.16 -3.13 32.00
C ASN A 43 43.81 -1.71 31.49
N VAL A 44 42.54 -1.29 31.54
CA VAL A 44 42.17 0.10 31.22
C VAL A 44 41.84 0.85 32.51
N PRO A 45 42.73 1.74 33.00
CA PRO A 45 42.39 2.66 34.09
C PRO A 45 41.64 3.85 33.47
N TYR A 46 40.40 3.62 33.05
CA TYR A 46 39.50 4.68 32.64
C TYR A 46 38.12 4.36 33.21
N GLN A 47 37.49 5.37 33.82
CA GLN A 47 36.20 5.35 34.51
C GLN A 47 35.05 4.99 33.55
N GLN A 48 35.01 3.74 33.11
CA GLN A 48 34.09 3.24 32.08
C GLN A 48 32.90 2.47 32.68
N THR A 49 32.46 2.89 33.87
CA THR A 49 31.36 2.26 34.63
C THR A 49 30.18 3.18 34.93
N ASP A 50 30.20 4.46 34.55
CA ASP A 50 29.22 5.43 35.06
C ASP A 50 27.94 5.55 34.21
N CYS A 51 27.78 4.70 33.20
CA CYS A 51 26.62 4.74 32.30
C CYS A 51 25.64 3.57 32.49
N ILE A 52 26.02 2.51 33.21
CA ILE A 52 25.20 1.30 33.40
C ILE A 52 25.42 0.75 34.81
N THR A 53 24.35 0.43 35.54
CA THR A 53 24.43 -0.28 36.83
C THR A 53 24.79 -1.75 36.62
N GLN A 54 25.24 -2.45 37.67
CA GLN A 54 25.59 -3.88 37.63
C GLN A 54 24.44 -4.78 37.11
N ASP A 55 23.19 -4.29 37.16
CA ASP A 55 22.00 -4.97 36.67
C ASP A 55 21.72 -4.78 35.16
N GLY A 56 22.61 -4.10 34.44
CA GLY A 56 22.43 -3.82 33.01
C GLY A 56 21.40 -2.72 32.72
N LYS A 57 21.02 -1.93 33.74
CA LYS A 57 20.15 -0.74 33.59
C LYS A 57 21.01 0.50 33.40
N PHE A 58 20.48 1.51 32.73
CA PHE A 58 21.16 2.80 32.64
C PHE A 58 21.48 3.35 34.03
N HIS A 59 22.65 3.98 34.16
CA HIS A 59 22.98 4.75 35.35
C HIS A 59 21.88 5.79 35.60
N PRO A 60 21.48 6.03 36.87
CA PRO A 60 20.37 6.92 37.21
C PRO A 60 20.47 8.30 36.56
N SER A 61 21.68 8.85 36.39
CA SER A 61 21.90 10.13 35.70
C SER A 61 21.43 10.13 34.25
N ILE A 62 21.70 9.06 33.48
CA ILE A 62 21.27 8.94 32.08
C ILE A 62 19.76 8.72 32.01
N ALA A 63 19.21 7.89 32.89
CA ALA A 63 17.77 7.66 32.98
C ALA A 63 17.01 8.96 33.28
N ASN A 64 17.52 9.76 34.22
CA ASN A 64 16.98 11.06 34.59
C ASN A 64 17.08 12.06 33.44
N THR A 65 18.21 12.14 32.74
CA THR A 65 18.37 13.03 31.57
C THR A 65 17.40 12.67 30.44
N LEU A 66 17.22 11.38 30.14
CA LEU A 66 16.24 10.93 29.15
C LEU A 66 14.81 11.23 29.58
N SER A 67 14.51 11.10 30.87
CA SER A 67 13.20 11.45 31.42
C SER A 67 12.94 12.96 31.28
N LEU A 68 13.90 13.80 31.66
CA LEU A 68 13.80 15.25 31.56
C LEU A 68 13.63 15.70 30.11
N LEU A 69 14.37 15.10 29.18
CA LEU A 69 14.26 15.39 27.75
C LEU A 69 12.86 15.05 27.23
N ASN A 70 12.31 13.89 27.61
CA ASN A 70 10.95 13.51 27.23
C ASN A 70 9.92 14.48 27.83
N THR A 71 10.06 14.87 29.09
CA THR A 71 9.17 15.87 29.74
C THR A 71 9.20 17.20 28.98
N ASN A 72 10.39 17.74 28.69
CA ASN A 72 10.51 19.00 27.96
C ASN A 72 9.88 18.93 26.55
N LEU A 73 10.02 17.80 25.85
CA LEU A 73 9.34 17.59 24.58
C LEU A 73 7.82 17.54 24.73
N PHE A 74 7.33 16.89 25.80
CA PHE A 74 5.91 16.86 26.10
C PHE A 74 5.36 18.24 26.46
N ASP A 75 6.10 19.07 27.19
CA ASP A 75 5.73 20.46 27.51
C ASP A 75 5.59 21.31 26.25
N ILE A 76 6.58 21.22 25.34
CA ILE A 76 6.53 21.93 24.05
C ILE A 76 5.32 21.48 23.25
N CYS A 77 5.08 20.16 23.19
CA CYS A 77 3.94 19.61 22.48
C CYS A 77 2.61 20.08 23.10
N ALA A 78 2.50 20.06 24.44
CA ALA A 78 1.31 20.49 25.17
C ALA A 78 1.02 21.97 24.96
N ALA A 79 2.05 22.82 24.97
CA ALA A 79 1.91 24.24 24.67
C ALA A 79 1.34 24.46 23.26
N ASN A 80 1.81 23.70 22.27
CA ASN A 80 1.26 23.77 20.91
C ASN A 80 -0.21 23.34 20.88
N PHE A 81 -0.57 22.22 21.51
CA PHE A 81 -1.96 21.75 21.58
C PHE A 81 -2.92 22.76 22.23
N LYS A 82 -2.48 23.44 23.28
CA LYS A 82 -3.28 24.46 23.98
C LYS A 82 -3.61 25.68 23.09
N THR A 83 -2.86 25.92 22.02
CA THR A 83 -3.15 27.03 21.07
C THR A 83 -4.18 26.67 20.00
N ILE A 84 -4.56 25.40 19.88
CA ILE A 84 -5.45 24.92 18.82
C ILE A 84 -6.90 25.21 19.21
N THR A 85 -7.60 25.92 18.33
CA THR A 85 -9.06 26.08 18.44
C THR A 85 -9.80 25.01 17.66
N MET A 86 -11.04 24.71 18.05
CA MET A 86 -11.90 23.76 17.33
C MET A 86 -12.06 24.16 15.85
N THR A 87 -12.20 25.46 15.56
CA THR A 87 -12.30 25.97 14.18
C THR A 87 -11.05 25.67 13.36
N MET A 88 -9.85 25.83 13.93
CA MET A 88 -8.61 25.47 13.24
C MET A 88 -8.55 23.97 12.95
N PHE A 89 -8.94 23.15 13.94
CA PHE A 89 -8.93 21.70 13.79
C PHE A 89 -9.93 21.22 12.74
N ILE A 90 -11.12 21.81 12.65
CA ILE A 90 -12.11 21.51 11.61
C ILE A 90 -11.58 21.93 10.23
N TYR A 91 -10.98 23.11 10.12
CA TYR A 91 -10.42 23.59 8.85
C TYR A 91 -9.35 22.66 8.28
N TRP A 92 -8.56 21.99 9.12
CA TRP A 92 -7.55 21.02 8.66
C TRP A 92 -8.12 19.78 7.98
N TYR A 93 -9.44 19.54 8.07
CA TYR A 93 -10.10 18.49 7.30
C TYR A 93 -10.06 18.76 5.79
N GLU A 94 -10.06 20.04 5.38
CA GLU A 94 -10.05 20.48 3.97
C GLU A 94 -8.64 20.54 3.38
N ILE A 95 -7.60 20.35 4.19
CA ILE A 95 -6.22 20.42 3.74
C ILE A 95 -5.74 19.02 3.38
N GLU A 96 -5.73 18.72 2.09
CA GLU A 96 -5.08 17.52 1.56
C GLU A 96 -3.56 17.66 1.65
N GLU A 97 -2.91 16.63 2.19
CA GLU A 97 -1.45 16.47 2.11
C GLU A 97 -1.11 15.56 0.92
N ASP A 98 0.12 15.70 0.41
CA ASP A 98 0.52 15.20 -0.91
C ASP A 98 0.34 13.69 -1.12
N ASP A 99 0.20 12.90 -0.04
CA ASP A 99 0.02 11.44 -0.05
C ASP A 99 -1.43 10.95 -0.29
N CYS A 100 -2.32 11.84 -0.76
CA CYS A 100 -3.58 11.52 -1.45
C CYS A 100 -4.66 10.76 -0.66
N GLU A 101 -4.58 10.71 0.66
CA GLU A 101 -5.62 10.03 1.44
C GLU A 101 -5.95 10.72 2.75
N ASP A 102 -4.93 11.23 3.41
CA ASP A 102 -5.07 11.76 4.74
C ASP A 102 -5.03 13.28 4.69
N ASN A 103 -6.09 13.92 5.16
CA ASN A 103 -6.06 15.35 5.42
C ASN A 103 -5.21 15.64 6.68
N LEU A 104 -4.79 16.89 6.80
CA LEU A 104 -3.93 17.33 7.89
C LEU A 104 -4.54 17.04 9.27
N GLN A 105 -5.86 17.16 9.40
CA GLN A 105 -6.58 16.81 10.63
C GLN A 105 -6.36 15.35 11.01
N TYR A 106 -6.56 14.43 10.06
CA TYR A 106 -6.42 13.00 10.28
C TYR A 106 -4.97 12.61 10.62
N ILE A 107 -3.98 13.23 9.96
CA ILE A 107 -2.56 12.99 10.24
C ILE A 107 -2.23 13.37 11.69
N ILE A 108 -2.63 14.58 12.10
CA ILE A 108 -2.44 15.05 13.48
C ILE A 108 -3.13 14.12 14.47
N SER A 109 -4.37 13.72 14.20
CA SER A 109 -5.10 12.78 15.06
C SER A 109 -4.44 11.42 15.16
N SER A 110 -3.88 10.90 14.07
CA SER A 110 -3.19 9.61 14.02
C SER A 110 -1.88 9.64 14.81
N LEU A 111 -1.08 10.70 14.62
CA LEU A 111 0.14 10.93 15.39
C LEU A 111 -0.16 11.12 16.89
N SER A 112 -1.26 11.82 17.20
CA SER A 112 -1.70 12.00 18.59
C SER A 112 -2.07 10.68 19.25
N TYR A 113 -2.78 9.81 18.53
CA TYR A 113 -3.10 8.46 19.00
C TYR A 113 -1.84 7.62 19.22
N GLU A 114 -0.89 7.65 18.29
CA GLU A 114 0.36 6.90 18.44
C GLU A 114 1.18 7.37 19.65
N LEU A 115 1.25 8.68 19.88
CA LEU A 115 1.96 9.23 21.04
C LEU A 115 1.26 8.85 22.33
N GLN A 116 -0.07 8.84 22.35
CA GLN A 116 -0.86 8.43 23.50
C GLN A 116 -0.64 6.94 23.85
N GLU A 117 -0.64 6.04 22.86
CA GLU A 117 -0.35 4.62 23.05
C GLU A 117 1.06 4.43 23.63
N LEU A 118 2.03 5.16 23.11
CA LEU A 118 3.40 5.13 23.60
C LEU A 118 3.49 5.64 25.05
N MET A 119 2.78 6.72 25.37
CA MET A 119 2.68 7.26 26.73
C MET A 119 2.10 6.25 27.71
N THR A 120 1.01 5.59 27.31
CA THR A 120 0.32 4.56 28.09
C THR A 120 1.23 3.35 28.34
N ALA A 121 1.87 2.83 27.28
CA ALA A 121 2.72 1.64 27.36
C ALA A 121 3.96 1.83 28.25
N ASN A 122 4.35 3.08 28.53
CA ASN A 122 5.55 3.41 29.31
C ASN A 122 5.23 4.19 30.60
N ASP A 123 3.96 4.24 31.01
CA ASP A 123 3.47 4.95 32.21
C ASP A 123 3.97 6.40 32.32
N PHE A 124 4.01 7.12 31.19
CA PHE A 124 4.36 8.55 31.19
C PHE A 124 3.19 9.38 31.73
N LYS A 125 3.34 9.91 32.95
CA LYS A 125 2.35 10.79 33.59
C LYS A 125 2.63 12.25 33.22
N HIS A 126 1.89 12.77 32.24
CA HIS A 126 2.04 14.13 31.75
C HIS A 126 0.69 14.74 31.34
N GLU A 127 0.50 16.05 31.51
CA GLU A 127 -0.73 16.77 31.10
C GLU A 127 -1.03 16.67 29.60
N LEU A 128 0.01 16.42 28.79
CA LEU A 128 -0.13 16.20 27.36
C LEU A 128 -1.10 15.05 27.05
N PHE A 129 -1.17 14.03 27.91
CA PHE A 129 -2.01 12.87 27.68
C PHE A 129 -3.50 13.24 27.53
N SER A 130 -4.03 14.10 28.40
CA SER A 130 -5.44 14.53 28.34
C SER A 130 -5.70 15.45 27.15
N LEU A 131 -4.70 16.24 26.72
CA LEU A 131 -4.79 17.02 25.48
C LEU A 131 -4.87 16.12 24.26
N LEU A 132 -3.97 15.12 24.16
CA LEU A 132 -3.95 14.16 23.05
C LEU A 132 -5.28 13.41 22.95
N GLN A 133 -5.91 13.03 24.06
CA GLN A 133 -7.21 12.35 24.06
C GLN A 133 -8.30 13.10 23.29
N ASN A 134 -8.27 14.44 23.28
CA ASN A 134 -9.28 15.24 22.57
C ASN A 134 -9.09 15.22 21.05
N PHE A 135 -7.90 14.87 20.56
CA PHE A 135 -7.55 14.89 19.14
C PHE A 135 -7.24 13.50 18.59
N ALA A 136 -6.91 12.54 19.44
CA ALA A 136 -6.44 11.21 19.08
C ALA A 136 -7.53 10.45 18.34
N LYS A 137 -7.18 9.96 17.15
CA LYS A 137 -8.00 9.04 16.39
C LYS A 137 -7.14 7.87 15.97
N LYS A 138 -7.61 6.66 16.23
CA LYS A 138 -6.92 5.46 15.80
C LYS A 138 -6.73 5.50 14.28
N PRO A 139 -5.50 5.37 13.76
CA PRO A 139 -5.28 5.33 12.33
C PRO A 139 -5.97 4.10 11.75
N LYS A 140 -6.71 4.30 10.66
CA LYS A 140 -7.21 3.24 9.80
C LYS A 140 -6.04 2.48 9.22
N THR A 141 -6.16 1.15 9.21
CA THR A 141 -5.28 0.26 8.46
C THR A 141 -5.44 0.51 6.96
N LEU A 142 -4.41 0.17 6.18
CA LEU A 142 -4.46 0.26 4.71
C LEU A 142 -5.68 -0.49 4.13
N LYS A 143 -6.07 -1.62 4.71
CA LYS A 143 -7.25 -2.37 4.27
C LYS A 143 -8.56 -1.60 4.49
N GLU A 144 -8.70 -0.94 5.63
CA GLU A 144 -9.90 -0.13 5.94
C GLU A 144 -9.99 1.10 5.04
N LYS A 145 -8.84 1.76 4.86
CA LYS A 145 -8.60 2.86 3.93
C LYS A 145 -9.06 2.51 2.51
N VAL A 146 -8.53 1.43 1.96
CA VAL A 146 -8.86 0.92 0.62
C VAL A 146 -10.33 0.50 0.51
N ARG A 147 -10.91 -0.11 1.55
CA ARG A 147 -12.30 -0.57 1.54
C ARG A 147 -13.29 0.59 1.39
N ASP A 148 -13.07 1.66 2.13
CA ASP A 148 -13.99 2.80 2.24
C ASP A 148 -13.72 3.91 1.21
N ALA A 149 -12.62 3.81 0.45
CA ALA A 149 -12.19 4.85 -0.49
C ALA A 149 -13.09 4.96 -1.74
N PRO A 150 -13.38 6.19 -2.21
CA PRO A 150 -14.05 6.39 -3.48
C PRO A 150 -13.13 6.03 -4.66
N ILE A 151 -13.72 5.74 -5.82
CA ILE A 151 -13.00 5.22 -6.97
C ILE A 151 -11.95 6.21 -7.52
N GLU A 152 -12.22 7.51 -7.40
CA GLU A 152 -11.32 8.58 -7.77
C GLU A 152 -10.03 8.54 -6.93
N THR A 153 -10.17 8.34 -5.62
CA THR A 153 -9.04 8.17 -4.70
C THR A 153 -8.26 6.90 -5.03
N VAL A 154 -8.95 5.78 -5.32
CA VAL A 154 -8.29 4.53 -5.74
C VAL A 154 -7.44 4.75 -7.00
N ILE A 155 -7.98 5.41 -8.03
CA ILE A 155 -7.26 5.73 -9.27
C ILE A 155 -6.05 6.64 -8.98
N ARG A 156 -6.23 7.66 -8.14
CA ARG A 156 -5.17 8.57 -7.73
C ARG A 156 -4.02 7.83 -7.05
N CYS A 157 -4.33 7.00 -6.05
CA CYS A 157 -3.35 6.19 -5.32
C CYS A 157 -2.60 5.20 -6.24
N ILE A 158 -3.28 4.59 -7.21
CA ILE A 158 -2.62 3.72 -8.20
C ILE A 158 -1.62 4.51 -9.05
N ASN A 159 -1.90 5.77 -9.41
CA ASN A 159 -1.00 6.53 -10.29
C ASN A 159 0.26 7.06 -9.59
N MET A 160 0.31 7.06 -8.25
CA MET A 160 1.44 7.57 -7.46
C MET A 160 2.66 6.64 -7.42
N LYS A 161 2.50 5.37 -7.83
CA LYS A 161 3.58 4.36 -7.84
C LYS A 161 4.27 4.16 -6.48
N ASN A 162 3.49 4.13 -5.41
CA ASN A 162 3.98 3.83 -4.06
C ASN A 162 4.03 2.31 -3.80
N GLU A 163 4.57 1.90 -2.64
CA GLU A 163 4.65 0.49 -2.24
C GLU A 163 3.29 -0.21 -2.07
N ASN A 164 2.23 0.57 -1.86
CA ASN A 164 0.87 0.08 -1.63
C ASN A 164 0.03 -0.04 -2.91
N GLN A 165 0.61 0.27 -4.07
CA GLN A 165 -0.07 0.38 -5.36
C GLN A 165 -0.86 -0.90 -5.72
N SER A 166 -0.32 -2.09 -5.41
CA SER A 166 -0.96 -3.37 -5.67
C SER A 166 -2.25 -3.58 -4.86
N VAL A 167 -2.27 -3.11 -3.60
CA VAL A 167 -3.45 -3.20 -2.72
C VAL A 167 -4.59 -2.32 -3.26
N TRP A 168 -4.26 -1.10 -3.66
CA TRP A 168 -5.20 -0.19 -4.32
C TRP A 168 -5.71 -0.75 -5.64
N PHE A 169 -4.82 -1.37 -6.42
CA PHE A 169 -5.19 -2.02 -7.66
C PHE A 169 -6.16 -3.20 -7.45
N GLY A 170 -5.97 -4.01 -6.41
CA GLY A 170 -6.90 -5.07 -6.04
C GLY A 170 -8.33 -4.54 -5.83
N LYS A 171 -8.48 -3.38 -5.18
CA LYS A 171 -9.78 -2.71 -5.01
C LYS A 171 -10.38 -2.21 -6.32
N LEU A 172 -9.56 -1.72 -7.25
CA LEU A 172 -10.02 -1.35 -8.59
C LEU A 172 -10.67 -2.55 -9.29
N VAL A 173 -10.05 -3.73 -9.19
CA VAL A 173 -10.54 -4.98 -9.80
C VAL A 173 -11.88 -5.43 -9.21
N GLU A 174 -12.14 -5.15 -7.93
CA GLU A 174 -13.43 -5.43 -7.29
C GLU A 174 -14.58 -4.57 -7.84
N ASN A 175 -14.29 -3.43 -8.48
CA ASN A 175 -15.32 -2.54 -9.00
C ASN A 175 -16.19 -3.22 -10.09
N ASN A 176 -17.51 -3.12 -9.97
CA ASN A 176 -18.45 -3.72 -10.93
C ASN A 176 -18.48 -3.00 -12.29
N GLY A 177 -18.11 -1.72 -12.34
CA GLY A 177 -18.01 -0.91 -13.54
C GLY A 177 -16.61 -0.87 -14.17
N LEU A 178 -15.80 -1.91 -13.96
CA LEU A 178 -14.39 -1.97 -14.39
C LEU A 178 -14.20 -1.66 -15.89
N PHE A 179 -15.13 -2.14 -16.73
CA PHE A 179 -15.05 -2.00 -18.19
C PHE A 179 -16.01 -0.99 -18.79
N THR A 180 -17.01 -0.53 -18.02
CA THR A 180 -17.98 0.48 -18.48
C THR A 180 -17.43 1.90 -18.38
N ASN A 181 -16.48 2.15 -17.48
CA ASN A 181 -15.83 3.44 -17.35
C ASN A 181 -14.48 3.45 -18.08
N THR A 182 -14.38 4.29 -19.11
CA THR A 182 -13.16 4.40 -19.95
C THR A 182 -11.93 4.87 -19.18
N VAL A 183 -12.10 5.68 -18.12
CA VAL A 183 -11.00 6.12 -17.25
C VAL A 183 -10.46 4.94 -16.45
N ILE A 184 -11.35 4.15 -15.85
CA ILE A 184 -10.98 2.94 -15.09
C ILE A 184 -10.26 1.94 -16.00
N ARG A 185 -10.80 1.71 -17.21
CA ARG A 185 -10.20 0.82 -18.21
C ARG A 185 -8.78 1.25 -18.60
N LYS A 186 -8.55 2.55 -18.83
CA LYS A 186 -7.20 3.07 -19.12
C LYS A 186 -6.23 2.88 -17.96
N VAL A 187 -6.70 3.05 -16.71
CA VAL A 187 -5.88 2.81 -15.51
C VAL A 187 -5.52 1.34 -15.40
N LEU A 188 -6.47 0.44 -15.67
CA LEU A 188 -6.26 -1.00 -15.73
C LEU A 188 -5.19 -1.34 -16.78
N GLU A 189 -5.35 -0.87 -18.02
CA GLU A 189 -4.43 -1.11 -19.13
C GLU A 189 -2.99 -0.66 -18.88
N LYS A 190 -2.82 0.49 -18.21
CA LYS A 190 -1.52 1.08 -17.88
C LYS A 190 -0.81 0.31 -16.76
N ASN A 191 -1.58 -0.29 -15.85
CA ASN A 191 -1.07 -0.90 -14.62
C ASN A 191 -1.25 -2.43 -14.57
N VAL A 192 -1.43 -3.08 -15.73
CA VAL A 192 -1.55 -4.56 -15.85
C VAL A 192 -0.39 -5.31 -15.17
N MET A 193 0.78 -4.69 -15.03
CA MET A 193 1.94 -5.32 -14.37
C MET A 193 1.76 -5.51 -12.86
N LEU A 194 0.79 -4.84 -12.23
CA LEU A 194 0.51 -4.93 -10.79
C LEU A 194 -0.42 -6.07 -10.42
N VAL A 195 -0.96 -6.75 -11.42
CA VAL A 195 -2.03 -7.74 -11.24
C VAL A 195 -1.42 -9.04 -10.72
N ASP A 196 -1.99 -9.60 -9.66
CA ASP A 196 -1.70 -10.97 -9.25
C ASP A 196 -2.54 -12.01 -10.02
N GLU A 197 -2.22 -13.29 -9.89
CA GLU A 197 -2.92 -14.35 -10.62
C GLU A 197 -4.42 -14.43 -10.30
N ASN A 198 -4.82 -14.08 -9.07
CA ASN A 198 -6.22 -14.09 -8.65
C ASN A 198 -6.98 -12.91 -9.25
N ASN A 199 -6.36 -11.73 -9.24
CA ASN A 199 -6.89 -10.54 -9.88
C ASN A 199 -7.07 -10.77 -11.39
N ILE A 200 -6.12 -11.42 -12.07
CA ILE A 200 -6.25 -11.73 -13.51
C ILE A 200 -7.51 -12.55 -13.77
N LYS A 201 -7.74 -13.62 -13.01
CA LYS A 201 -8.95 -14.45 -13.16
C LYS A 201 -10.24 -13.63 -12.99
N VAL A 202 -10.30 -12.78 -11.98
CA VAL A 202 -11.47 -11.91 -11.73
C VAL A 202 -11.67 -10.91 -12.86
N ILE A 203 -10.59 -10.28 -13.34
CA ILE A 203 -10.65 -9.32 -14.45
C ILE A 203 -11.15 -10.01 -15.73
N LEU A 204 -10.58 -11.17 -16.06
CA LEU A 204 -10.96 -11.93 -17.26
C LEU A 204 -12.43 -12.35 -17.20
N GLN A 205 -12.92 -12.84 -16.06
CA GLN A 205 -14.33 -13.18 -15.89
C GLN A 205 -15.23 -11.97 -16.12
N LYS A 206 -14.94 -10.84 -15.46
CA LYS A 206 -15.72 -9.60 -15.62
C LYS A 206 -15.71 -9.08 -17.06
N LEU A 207 -14.58 -9.25 -17.77
CA LEU A 207 -14.44 -8.83 -19.16
C LEU A 207 -15.38 -9.63 -20.05
N VAL A 208 -15.39 -10.95 -19.87
CA VAL A 208 -16.25 -11.88 -20.60
C VAL A 208 -17.72 -11.60 -20.30
N ASP A 209 -18.08 -11.42 -19.02
CA ASP A 209 -19.44 -11.10 -18.62
C ASP A 209 -19.88 -9.79 -19.30
N THR A 210 -19.02 -8.78 -19.32
CA THR A 210 -19.29 -7.50 -19.98
C THR A 210 -19.49 -7.69 -21.49
N LEU A 211 -18.60 -8.42 -22.16
CA LEU A 211 -18.71 -8.67 -23.59
C LEU A 211 -19.96 -9.49 -23.95
N THR A 212 -20.34 -10.45 -23.11
CA THR A 212 -21.47 -11.35 -23.34
C THR A 212 -22.80 -10.62 -23.12
N TYR A 213 -22.96 -10.00 -21.95
CA TYR A 213 -24.24 -9.44 -21.51
C TYR A 213 -24.47 -7.99 -21.96
N CYS A 214 -23.42 -7.23 -22.27
CA CYS A 214 -23.54 -5.84 -22.73
C CYS A 214 -23.32 -5.67 -24.24
N THR A 215 -23.38 -6.77 -25.02
CA THR A 215 -23.12 -6.82 -26.47
C THR A 215 -23.85 -5.73 -27.27
N ILE A 216 -25.07 -5.34 -26.88
CA ILE A 216 -25.88 -4.36 -27.61
C ILE A 216 -25.45 -2.91 -27.33
N LYS A 217 -24.79 -2.64 -26.20
CA LYS A 217 -24.44 -1.27 -25.75
C LYS A 217 -22.99 -0.87 -26.02
N ILE A 218 -22.15 -1.81 -26.43
CA ILE A 218 -20.72 -1.60 -26.63
C ILE A 218 -20.46 -1.42 -28.13
N GLU A 219 -19.83 -0.31 -28.50
CA GLU A 219 -19.43 -0.05 -29.88
C GLU A 219 -18.44 -1.11 -30.39
N PRO A 220 -18.44 -1.45 -31.69
CA PRO A 220 -17.55 -2.47 -32.26
C PRO A 220 -16.07 -2.24 -31.93
N ASP A 221 -15.61 -0.98 -32.01
CA ASP A 221 -14.21 -0.61 -31.73
C ASP A 221 -13.85 -0.86 -30.26
N GLU A 222 -14.73 -0.51 -29.34
CA GLU A 222 -14.52 -0.76 -27.91
C GLU A 222 -14.49 -2.26 -27.59
N ARG A 223 -15.30 -3.05 -28.30
CA ARG A 223 -15.30 -4.50 -28.18
C ARG A 223 -13.94 -5.08 -28.55
N GLU A 224 -13.34 -4.60 -29.64
CA GLU A 224 -12.02 -5.04 -30.08
C GLU A 224 -10.92 -4.64 -29.09
N VAL A 225 -11.00 -3.43 -28.52
CA VAL A 225 -10.09 -2.99 -27.44
C VAL A 225 -10.17 -3.92 -26.22
N MET A 226 -11.38 -4.32 -25.80
CA MET A 226 -11.56 -5.26 -24.69
C MET A 226 -10.97 -6.65 -25.01
N LYS A 227 -11.15 -7.16 -26.22
CA LYS A 227 -10.51 -8.43 -26.65
C LYS A 227 -8.99 -8.33 -26.60
N GLN A 228 -8.41 -7.22 -27.08
CA GLN A 228 -6.96 -7.00 -27.00
C GLN A 228 -6.46 -6.93 -25.55
N LEU A 229 -7.24 -6.34 -24.65
CA LEU A 229 -6.93 -6.29 -23.22
C LEU A 229 -6.95 -7.69 -22.59
N PHE A 230 -7.91 -8.55 -22.94
CA PHE A 230 -7.93 -9.95 -22.51
C PHE A 230 -6.61 -10.67 -22.85
N LEU A 231 -6.09 -10.47 -24.06
CA LEU A 231 -4.81 -11.03 -24.49
C LEU A 231 -3.61 -10.46 -23.74
N LYS A 232 -3.63 -9.15 -23.50
CA LYS A 232 -2.58 -8.47 -22.74
C LYS A 232 -2.51 -9.00 -21.31
N LEU A 233 -3.68 -9.25 -20.69
CA LEU A 233 -3.78 -9.81 -19.34
C LEU A 233 -3.25 -11.25 -19.29
N LEU A 234 -3.62 -12.10 -20.24
CA LEU A 234 -3.09 -13.46 -20.31
C LEU A 234 -1.57 -13.48 -20.47
N LYS A 235 -1.03 -12.62 -21.35
CA LYS A 235 0.43 -12.49 -21.55
C LYS A 235 1.17 -11.97 -20.32
N SER A 236 0.48 -11.29 -19.40
CA SER A 236 1.09 -10.81 -18.14
C SER A 236 1.29 -11.92 -17.11
N LEU A 237 0.65 -13.08 -17.29
CA LEU A 237 0.89 -14.25 -16.44
C LEU A 237 2.30 -14.81 -16.68
N ARG A 238 3.05 -15.01 -15.59
CA ARG A 238 4.47 -15.40 -15.64
C ARG A 238 4.71 -16.80 -16.18
N SER A 239 3.76 -17.71 -16.03
CA SER A 239 3.91 -19.12 -16.42
C SER A 239 2.90 -19.50 -17.50
N VAL A 240 3.43 -20.17 -18.52
CA VAL A 240 2.66 -20.82 -19.58
C VAL A 240 1.61 -21.78 -19.02
N ASP A 241 1.96 -22.59 -18.01
CA ASP A 241 1.01 -23.55 -17.43
C ASP A 241 -0.16 -22.85 -16.74
N ILE A 242 0.05 -21.64 -16.24
CA ILE A 242 -1.00 -20.82 -15.61
C ILE A 242 -1.88 -20.19 -16.68
N GLN A 243 -1.30 -19.73 -17.79
CA GLN A 243 -2.06 -19.27 -18.95
C GLN A 243 -2.97 -20.39 -19.48
N ILE A 244 -2.41 -21.59 -19.69
CA ILE A 244 -3.15 -22.76 -20.17
C ILE A 244 -4.30 -23.10 -19.21
N ARG A 245 -4.01 -23.23 -17.90
CA ARG A 245 -5.05 -23.54 -16.91
C ARG A 245 -6.13 -22.47 -16.81
N THR A 246 -5.75 -21.19 -16.87
CA THR A 246 -6.70 -20.07 -16.81
C THR A 246 -7.69 -20.16 -17.95
N VAL A 247 -7.21 -20.51 -19.15
CA VAL A 247 -8.09 -20.51 -20.31
C VAL A 247 -8.83 -21.82 -20.48
N GLN A 248 -8.25 -22.94 -20.09
CA GLN A 248 -9.02 -24.17 -19.91
C GLN A 248 -10.20 -23.94 -18.95
N GLY A 249 -9.96 -23.27 -17.82
CA GLY A 249 -11.02 -22.87 -16.89
C GLY A 249 -12.09 -22.01 -17.55
N PHE A 250 -11.67 -21.03 -18.35
CA PHE A 250 -12.57 -20.19 -19.14
C PHE A 250 -13.43 -21.01 -20.13
N LEU A 251 -12.82 -21.87 -20.94
CA LEU A 251 -13.50 -22.70 -21.94
C LEU A 251 -14.49 -23.67 -21.31
N ILE A 252 -14.13 -24.23 -20.14
CA ILE A 252 -15.02 -25.11 -19.37
C ILE A 252 -16.25 -24.35 -18.85
N GLN A 253 -16.05 -23.12 -18.35
CA GLN A 253 -17.13 -22.32 -17.77
C GLN A 253 -18.05 -21.69 -18.80
N ASN A 254 -17.51 -21.22 -19.92
CA ASN A 254 -18.25 -20.42 -20.90
C ASN A 254 -18.58 -21.21 -22.17
N GLY A 255 -17.90 -22.32 -22.44
CA GLY A 255 -17.99 -23.05 -23.71
C GLY A 255 -17.17 -22.38 -24.82
N ALA A 256 -17.34 -22.85 -26.06
CA ALA A 256 -16.76 -22.21 -27.25
C ALA A 256 -17.65 -21.04 -27.69
N THR A 257 -17.42 -19.85 -27.11
CA THR A 257 -18.23 -18.66 -27.37
C THR A 257 -17.52 -17.68 -28.27
N LYS A 258 -18.10 -17.34 -29.44
CA LYS A 258 -17.57 -16.33 -30.38
C LYS A 258 -17.34 -14.91 -29.82
N VAL A 259 -17.57 -14.70 -28.53
CA VAL A 259 -17.43 -13.45 -27.78
C VAL A 259 -16.02 -12.85 -27.92
N LEU A 260 -14.97 -13.69 -27.95
CA LEU A 260 -13.58 -13.23 -28.10
C LEU A 260 -13.06 -13.30 -29.55
N GLN A 261 -13.88 -13.72 -30.52
CA GLN A 261 -13.49 -13.82 -31.93
C GLN A 261 -13.20 -12.43 -32.51
N THR A 262 -11.96 -12.17 -32.91
CA THR A 262 -11.55 -10.91 -33.60
C THR A 262 -11.87 -10.97 -35.10
N ASP A 263 -12.05 -9.82 -35.75
CA ASP A 263 -12.48 -9.75 -37.17
C ASP A 263 -11.44 -10.32 -38.16
N ASP A 264 -10.15 -10.27 -37.80
CA ASP A 264 -9.04 -10.84 -38.60
C ASP A 264 -8.66 -12.29 -38.18
N PHE A 265 -9.55 -12.98 -37.47
CA PHE A 265 -9.30 -14.30 -36.90
C PHE A 265 -8.76 -15.30 -37.93
N ASP A 266 -9.47 -15.49 -39.04
CA ASP A 266 -9.14 -16.52 -40.02
C ASP A 266 -7.78 -16.29 -40.68
N LYS A 267 -7.37 -15.02 -40.83
CA LYS A 267 -6.05 -14.66 -41.36
C LYS A 267 -4.94 -14.98 -40.37
N LYS A 268 -5.13 -14.64 -39.08
CA LYS A 268 -4.13 -14.89 -38.03
C LYS A 268 -3.98 -16.38 -37.74
N LEU A 269 -5.08 -17.14 -37.73
CA LEU A 269 -5.09 -18.59 -37.58
C LEU A 269 -4.31 -19.26 -38.71
N ASN A 270 -4.58 -18.89 -39.96
CA ASN A 270 -3.87 -19.43 -41.11
C ASN A 270 -2.36 -19.13 -41.07
N ILE A 271 -1.95 -17.91 -40.68
CA ILE A 271 -0.54 -17.55 -40.55
C ILE A 271 0.17 -18.45 -39.53
N VAL A 272 -0.46 -18.73 -38.40
CA VAL A 272 0.20 -19.52 -37.36
C VAL A 272 0.11 -21.01 -37.64
N PHE A 273 -1.02 -21.51 -38.15
CA PHE A 273 -1.13 -22.90 -38.60
C PHE A 273 -0.03 -23.22 -39.63
N ASN A 274 0.15 -22.34 -40.62
CA ASN A 274 1.21 -22.45 -41.62
C ASN A 274 2.63 -22.37 -41.02
N LYS A 275 2.82 -21.63 -39.93
CA LYS A 275 4.11 -21.56 -39.21
C LYS A 275 4.34 -22.73 -38.25
N THR A 276 3.29 -23.47 -37.88
CA THR A 276 3.35 -24.56 -36.87
C THR A 276 3.51 -25.93 -37.51
N ILE A 277 3.05 -26.10 -38.76
CA ILE A 277 3.29 -27.31 -39.57
C ILE A 277 4.80 -27.60 -39.79
N VAL A 278 5.67 -26.62 -39.52
CA VAL A 278 7.10 -26.68 -39.86
C VAL A 278 8.02 -27.03 -38.68
N MET A 279 7.56 -27.09 -37.41
CA MET A 279 8.47 -27.37 -36.27
C MET A 279 7.86 -28.17 -35.12
N ASP A 280 8.67 -29.09 -34.56
CA ASP A 280 8.33 -30.06 -33.51
C ASP A 280 7.81 -29.48 -32.18
N ASN A 281 6.86 -30.24 -31.61
CA ASN A 281 6.30 -30.42 -30.25
C ASN A 281 6.48 -29.41 -29.09
N TYR A 282 7.20 -28.30 -29.21
CA TYR A 282 7.35 -27.29 -28.14
C TYR A 282 6.29 -26.16 -28.22
N LYS A 283 5.31 -26.25 -29.14
CA LYS A 283 4.37 -25.17 -29.46
C LYS A 283 2.89 -25.49 -29.25
N LEU A 284 2.56 -26.54 -28.48
CA LEU A 284 1.19 -26.73 -27.98
C LEU A 284 0.71 -25.48 -27.21
N THR A 285 1.63 -24.77 -26.57
CA THR A 285 1.42 -23.46 -25.92
C THR A 285 1.08 -22.34 -26.89
N GLN A 286 1.72 -22.24 -28.06
CA GLN A 286 1.37 -21.21 -29.06
C GLN A 286 0.04 -21.54 -29.74
N MET A 287 -0.25 -22.83 -29.98
CA MET A 287 -1.55 -23.28 -30.44
C MET A 287 -2.65 -23.04 -29.41
N LEU A 288 -2.37 -23.30 -28.12
CA LEU A 288 -3.29 -22.95 -27.04
C LEU A 288 -3.44 -21.44 -26.98
N GLU A 289 -2.39 -20.62 -26.93
CA GLU A 289 -2.48 -19.15 -27.00
C GLU A 289 -3.34 -18.66 -28.19
N LEU A 290 -3.39 -19.38 -29.31
CA LEU A 290 -4.26 -19.10 -30.46
C LEU A 290 -5.69 -19.60 -30.34
N VAL A 291 -5.90 -20.80 -29.81
CA VAL A 291 -7.25 -21.31 -29.52
C VAL A 291 -7.89 -20.47 -28.41
N ILE A 292 -7.09 -20.00 -27.47
CA ILE A 292 -7.40 -19.08 -26.38
C ILE A 292 -7.65 -17.66 -26.89
N GLN A 293 -6.88 -17.20 -27.88
CA GLN A 293 -7.10 -15.93 -28.57
C GLN A 293 -8.38 -15.92 -29.40
N ASN A 294 -8.96 -17.09 -29.67
CA ASN A 294 -9.97 -17.23 -30.71
C ASN A 294 -11.03 -18.32 -30.44
N ALA A 295 -11.36 -18.57 -29.17
CA ALA A 295 -12.54 -19.32 -28.77
C ALA A 295 -13.68 -18.38 -28.42
#